data_AF-A0AAQ3LCM1-F1
#
_entry.id   AF-A0AAQ3LCM1-F1
#
_cell.length_a   1.000
_cell.length_b   1.000
_cell.length_c   1.000
_cell.angle_alpha   90.00
_cell.angle_beta   90.00
_cell.angle_gamma   90.00
#
_symmetry.space_group_name_H-M   'P 1'
#
loop_
_entity.id
_entity.type
_entity.pdbx_description
1 polymer ?
#
loop_
_entity_poly.entity_id
_entity_poly.type
_entity_poly.pdbx_seq_one_letter_code
_entity_poly.pdbx_strand_id
1 'polypeptide(L)'
;MDTQQHIQEAKSKIIWGEKPESVKQFLMQCEGINELQADGLIKTFISERNNHARGVAVQKIVTGSLLLLIPISYLCVGYFFLRVIHFKILAITLIPGVYGLLKLLEGIVLILKPNSRIEE
;
A
#
# COMPACT_ATOMS: atom_id res chain seq x y z
N MET A 1 8.81 28.64 -17.45
CA MET A 1 9.02 27.21 -17.14
C MET A 1 8.46 26.42 -18.29
N ASP A 2 9.13 25.32 -18.67
CA ASP A 2 8.64 24.45 -19.73
C ASP A 2 7.38 23.70 -19.24
N THR A 3 6.38 23.49 -20.10
CA THR A 3 5.12 22.84 -19.75
C THR A 3 5.36 21.46 -19.12
N GLN A 4 6.42 20.77 -19.53
CA GLN A 4 6.82 19.47 -18.96
C GLN A 4 7.25 19.56 -17.48
N GLN A 5 7.89 20.66 -17.07
CA GLN A 5 8.32 20.85 -15.69
C GLN A 5 7.11 21.01 -14.76
N HIS A 6 6.09 21.75 -15.21
CA HIS A 6 4.86 21.91 -14.46
C HIS A 6 4.07 20.60 -14.32
N ILE A 7 4.04 19.77 -15.37
CA ILE A 7 3.41 18.44 -15.31
C ILE A 7 4.13 17.53 -14.30
N GLN A 8 5.47 17.55 -14.30
CA GLN A 8 6.28 16.79 -13.35
C GLN A 8 6.03 17.24 -11.90
N GLU A 9 5.93 18.54 -11.68
CA GLU A 9 5.68 19.14 -10.37
C GLU A 9 4.26 18.83 -9.87
N ALA A 10 3.25 18.93 -10.75
CA ALA A 10 1.88 18.53 -10.46
C ALA A 10 1.77 17.05 -10.10
N LYS A 11 2.49 16.18 -10.82
CA LYS A 11 2.58 14.74 -10.49
C LYS A 11 3.16 14.52 -9.10
N SER A 12 4.26 15.21 -8.77
CA SER A 12 4.86 15.17 -7.43
C SER A 12 3.84 15.55 -6.36
N LYS A 13 3.15 16.67 -6.53
CA LYS A 13 2.12 17.17 -5.60
C LYS A 13 1.02 16.14 -5.30
N ILE A 14 0.51 15.44 -6.32
CA ILE A 14 -0.48 14.36 -6.13
C ILE A 14 0.11 13.16 -5.40
N ILE A 15 1.36 12.79 -5.71
CA ILE A 15 2.06 11.69 -5.04
C ILE A 15 2.23 12.01 -3.54
N TRP A 16 2.57 13.25 -3.19
CA TRP A 16 2.70 13.73 -1.82
C TRP A 16 1.35 13.96 -1.10
N GLY A 17 0.22 13.69 -1.76
CA GLY A 17 -1.09 13.74 -1.12
C GLY A 17 -1.80 15.09 -1.16
N GLU A 18 -1.32 16.03 -1.98
CA GLU A 18 -2.02 17.30 -2.19
C GLU A 18 -3.40 17.06 -2.82
N LYS A 19 -4.37 17.90 -2.47
CA LYS A 19 -5.76 17.78 -2.94
C LYS A 19 -5.83 17.88 -4.47
N PRO A 20 -6.61 17.01 -5.16
CA PRO A 20 -6.74 17.04 -6.62
C PRO A 20 -7.17 18.41 -7.15
N GLU A 21 -8.00 19.14 -6.39
CA GLU A 21 -8.49 20.47 -6.76
C GLU A 21 -7.37 21.52 -6.75
N SER A 22 -6.44 21.45 -5.78
CA SER A 22 -5.25 22.32 -5.71
C SER A 22 -4.33 22.08 -6.89
N VAL A 23 -4.11 20.81 -7.23
CA VAL A 23 -3.25 20.43 -8.36
C VAL A 23 -3.90 20.78 -9.70
N LYS A 24 -5.23 20.70 -9.80
CA LYS A 24 -5.99 21.18 -10.97
C LYS A 24 -5.79 22.67 -11.18
N GLN A 25 -5.94 23.47 -10.13
CA GLN A 25 -5.70 24.92 -10.21
C GLN A 25 -4.26 25.24 -10.62
N PHE A 26 -3.27 24.51 -10.09
CA PHE A 26 -1.87 24.65 -10.48
C PHE A 26 -1.63 24.30 -11.96
N LEU A 27 -2.23 23.22 -12.47
CA LEU A 27 -2.14 22.83 -13.88
C LEU A 27 -2.84 23.82 -14.82
N MET A 28 -3.97 24.40 -14.40
CA MET A 28 -4.70 25.41 -15.18
C MET A 28 -3.99 26.77 -15.23
N GLN A 29 -3.04 27.03 -14.33
CA GLN A 29 -2.17 28.21 -14.39
C GLN A 29 -1.07 28.08 -15.45
N CYS A 30 -0.87 26.88 -16.03
CA CYS A 30 0.09 26.67 -17.10
C CYS A 30 -0.49 27.04 -18.46
N GLU A 31 0.28 27.75 -19.26
CA GLU A 31 -0.05 28.04 -20.65
C GLU A 31 -0.27 26.75 -21.44
N GLY A 32 -1.42 26.65 -22.11
CA GLY A 32 -1.75 25.54 -23.02
C GLY A 32 -2.49 24.36 -22.40
N ILE A 33 -2.72 24.32 -21.08
CA ILE A 33 -3.50 23.25 -20.43
C ILE A 33 -4.95 23.73 -20.23
N ASN A 34 -5.88 23.11 -20.97
CA ASN A 34 -7.31 23.32 -20.76
C ASN A 34 -7.83 22.46 -19.58
N GLU A 35 -8.96 22.82 -19.00
CA GLU A 35 -9.59 22.12 -17.87
C GLU A 35 -9.74 20.61 -18.12
N LEU A 36 -10.19 20.25 -19.34
CA LEU A 36 -10.34 18.88 -19.80
C LEU A 36 -9.02 18.08 -19.80
N GLN A 37 -7.90 18.75 -20.14
CA GLN A 37 -6.57 18.14 -20.13
C GLN A 37 -6.03 18.00 -18.70
N ALA A 38 -6.26 19.00 -17.85
CA ALA A 38 -5.90 18.94 -16.43
C ALA A 38 -6.61 17.76 -15.72
N ASP A 39 -7.91 17.58 -15.95
CA ASP A 39 -8.68 16.47 -15.38
C ASP A 39 -8.17 15.10 -15.87
N GLY A 40 -7.83 14.99 -17.16
CA GLY A 40 -7.24 13.79 -17.74
C GLY A 40 -5.89 13.43 -17.11
N LEU A 41 -5.02 14.42 -16.90
CA LEU A 41 -3.71 14.24 -16.26
C LEU A 41 -3.86 13.82 -14.80
N ILE A 42 -4.70 14.52 -14.02
CA ILE A 42 -4.95 14.20 -12.61
C ILE A 42 -5.49 12.77 -12.46
N LYS A 43 -6.45 12.39 -13.29
CA LYS A 43 -7.01 11.02 -13.28
C LYS A 43 -5.93 9.97 -13.56
N THR A 44 -5.02 10.26 -14.48
CA THR A 44 -3.88 9.39 -14.80
C THR A 44 -2.94 9.27 -13.61
N PHE A 45 -2.56 10.39 -12.97
CA PHE A 45 -1.66 10.39 -11.81
C PHE A 45 -2.27 9.67 -10.60
N ILE A 46 -3.57 9.86 -10.34
CA ILE A 46 -4.29 9.14 -9.28
C ILE A 46 -4.31 7.64 -9.58
N SER A 47 -4.54 7.25 -10.84
CA SER A 47 -4.53 5.85 -11.27
C SER A 47 -3.15 5.20 -11.07
N GLU A 48 -2.07 5.87 -11.48
CA GLU A 48 -0.69 5.41 -11.25
C GLU A 48 -0.40 5.22 -9.77
N ARG A 49 -0.77 6.21 -8.94
CA ARG A 49 -0.59 6.15 -7.49
C ARG A 49 -1.36 5.00 -6.86
N ASN A 50 -2.61 4.77 -7.29
CA ASN A 50 -3.44 3.69 -6.78
C ASN A 50 -2.89 2.31 -7.18
N ASN A 51 -2.40 2.15 -8.40
CA ASN A 51 -1.76 0.92 -8.84
C ASN A 51 -0.49 0.62 -8.03
N HIS A 52 0.33 1.63 -7.77
CA HIS A 52 1.51 1.47 -6.92
C HIS A 52 1.14 1.12 -5.48
N ALA A 53 0.16 1.81 -4.90
CA ALA A 53 -0.35 1.52 -3.55
C ALA A 53 -0.88 0.07 -3.44
N ARG A 54 -1.61 -0.41 -4.46
CA ARG A 54 -2.08 -1.80 -4.55
C ARG A 54 -0.92 -2.79 -4.63
N GLY A 55 0.14 -2.50 -5.40
CA GLY A 55 1.33 -3.35 -5.46
C GLY A 55 1.99 -3.52 -4.08
N VAL A 56 2.18 -2.41 -3.35
CA VAL A 56 2.72 -2.43 -1.99
C VAL A 56 1.80 -3.17 -1.03
N ALA A 57 0.48 -2.99 -1.18
CA ALA A 57 -0.51 -3.67 -0.35
C ALA A 57 -0.48 -5.19 -0.55
N VAL A 58 -0.44 -5.66 -1.81
CA VAL A 58 -0.32 -7.07 -2.15
C VAL A 58 0.97 -7.65 -1.57
N GLN A 59 2.09 -6.95 -1.70
CA GLN A 59 3.36 -7.42 -1.14
C GLN A 59 3.26 -7.61 0.39
N LYS A 60 2.66 -6.66 1.11
CA LYS A 60 2.42 -6.78 2.56
C LYS A 60 1.52 -7.96 2.92
N ILE A 61 0.47 -8.20 2.14
CA ILE A 61 -0.43 -9.35 2.33
C ILE A 61 0.32 -10.67 2.13
N VAL A 62 1.11 -10.79 1.06
CA VAL A 62 1.88 -12.01 0.77
C VAL A 62 2.91 -12.27 1.87
N THR A 63 3.68 -11.27 2.27
CA THR A 63 4.65 -11.40 3.37
C THR A 63 3.96 -11.77 4.68
N GLY A 64 2.84 -11.13 5.02
CA GLY A 64 2.05 -11.46 6.20
C GLY A 64 1.51 -12.88 6.19
N SER A 65 1.02 -13.33 5.03
CA SER A 65 0.47 -14.69 4.83
C SER A 65 1.55 -15.76 4.98
N LEU A 66 2.74 -15.55 4.42
CA LEU A 66 3.87 -16.47 4.55
C LEU A 66 4.32 -16.60 6.02
N LEU A 67 4.34 -15.49 6.76
CA LEU A 67 4.74 -15.49 8.17
C LEU A 67 3.70 -16.15 9.09
N LEU A 68 2.41 -16.01 8.79
CA LEU A 68 1.34 -16.75 9.48
C LEU A 68 1.40 -18.25 9.24
N LEU A 69 1.95 -18.68 8.10
CA LEU A 69 2.04 -20.09 7.74
C LEU A 69 3.00 -20.86 8.67
N ILE A 70 3.97 -20.18 9.30
CA ILE A 70 4.95 -20.77 10.21
C ILE A 70 4.29 -21.36 11.47
N PRO A 71 3.55 -20.60 12.30
CA PRO A 71 2.87 -21.16 13.47
C PRO A 71 1.76 -22.14 13.08
N ILE A 72 1.05 -21.91 11.95
CA ILE A 72 -0.02 -22.81 11.48
C ILE A 72 0.54 -24.17 11.10
N SER A 73 1.63 -24.21 10.33
CA SER A 73 2.28 -25.46 9.94
C SER A 73 2.87 -26.20 11.14
N TYR A 74 3.47 -25.49 12.10
CA TYR A 74 3.94 -26.08 13.35
C TYR A 74 2.80 -26.74 14.14
N LEU A 75 1.66 -26.05 14.30
CA LEU A 75 0.49 -26.62 14.96
C LEU A 75 -0.09 -27.80 14.20
N CYS A 76 -0.21 -27.70 12.87
CA CYS A 76 -0.74 -28.76 12.02
C CYS A 76 0.12 -30.03 12.12
N VAL A 77 1.44 -29.90 11.97
CA VAL A 77 2.37 -31.03 12.06
C VAL A 77 2.44 -31.59 13.49
N GLY A 78 2.59 -30.72 14.49
CA GLY A 78 2.72 -31.13 15.88
C GLY A 78 1.46 -31.82 16.43
N TYR A 79 0.28 -31.29 16.11
CA TYR A 79 -1.00 -31.81 16.61
C TYR A 79 -1.48 -33.04 15.82
N PHE A 80 -1.49 -32.98 14.48
CA PHE A 80 -2.06 -34.06 13.66
C PHE A 80 -1.12 -35.23 13.44
N PHE A 81 0.19 -35.00 13.27
CA PHE A 81 1.13 -36.06 12.90
C PHE A 81 1.90 -36.60 14.10
N LEU A 82 2.40 -35.72 14.96
CA LEU A 82 3.29 -36.11 16.05
C LEU A 82 2.56 -36.34 17.38
N ARG A 83 1.33 -35.83 17.55
CA ARG A 83 0.58 -35.77 18.82
C ARG A 83 1.40 -35.20 19.99
N VAL A 84 2.44 -34.42 19.70
CA VAL A 84 3.34 -33.83 20.68
C VAL A 84 3.51 -32.35 20.33
N ILE A 85 3.13 -31.49 21.27
CA ILE A 85 3.31 -30.04 21.14
C ILE A 85 4.34 -29.58 22.17
N HIS A 86 5.42 -29.00 21.68
CA HIS A 86 6.44 -28.39 22.54
C HIS A 86 6.10 -26.92 22.74
N PHE A 87 5.57 -26.56 23.90
CA PHE A 87 5.16 -25.20 24.24
C PHE A 87 6.27 -24.15 24.05
N LYS A 88 7.55 -24.51 24.23
CA LYS A 88 8.68 -23.61 23.98
C LYS A 88 8.82 -23.21 22.51
N ILE A 89 8.64 -24.16 21.59
CA ILE A 89 8.73 -23.90 20.15
C ILE A 89 7.50 -23.12 19.69
N LEU A 90 6.33 -23.44 20.24
CA LEU A 90 5.09 -22.69 20.01
C LEU A 90 5.23 -21.20 20.38
N ALA A 91 5.85 -20.91 21.53
CA ALA A 91 6.06 -19.54 21.97
C ALA A 91 6.98 -18.75 21.02
N ILE A 92 7.99 -19.40 20.45
CA ILE A 92 8.91 -18.77 19.48
C ILE A 92 8.21 -18.53 18.14
N THR A 93 7.39 -19.47 17.66
CA THR A 93 6.67 -19.34 16.38
C THR A 93 5.51 -18.35 16.42
N LEU A 94 5.04 -17.98 17.61
CA LEU A 94 4.04 -16.94 17.80
C LEU A 94 4.55 -15.54 17.39
N ILE A 95 5.83 -15.24 17.60
CA ILE A 95 6.44 -13.94 17.26
C ILE A 95 6.27 -13.61 15.76
N PRO A 96 6.73 -14.45 14.81
CA PRO A 96 6.49 -14.20 13.39
C PRO A 96 5.00 -14.27 13.03
N GLY A 97 4.19 -15.05 13.75
CA GLY A 97 2.73 -15.10 13.55
C GLY A 97 2.05 -13.76 13.81
N VAL A 98 2.31 -13.14 14.96
CA VAL A 98 1.76 -11.83 15.31
C VAL A 98 2.25 -10.76 14.34
N TYR A 99 3.54 -10.75 14.01
CA TYR A 99 4.09 -9.81 13.04
C TYR A 99 3.50 -10.01 11.63
N GLY A 100 3.28 -11.25 11.22
CA GLY A 100 2.60 -11.58 9.97
C GLY A 100 1.16 -11.05 9.93
N LEU A 101 0.43 -11.17 11.03
CA LEU A 101 -0.92 -10.63 11.17
C LEU A 101 -0.95 -9.10 11.01
N LEU A 102 -0.02 -8.39 11.66
CA LEU A 102 0.11 -6.94 11.53
C LEU A 102 0.38 -6.53 10.07
N LYS A 103 1.27 -7.24 9.37
CA LYS A 103 1.53 -6.98 7.94
C LYS A 103 0.32 -7.22 7.06
N LEU A 104 -0.46 -8.25 7.37
CA LEU A 104 -1.68 -8.56 6.64
C LEU A 104 -2.73 -7.45 6.85
N LEU A 105 -2.90 -6.98 8.08
CA LEU A 105 -3.77 -5.85 8.41
C LEU A 105 -3.31 -4.55 7.73
N GLU A 106 -2.01 -4.22 7.78
CA GLU A 106 -1.45 -3.06 7.06
C GLU A 106 -1.77 -3.13 5.56
N GLY A 107 -1.65 -4.32 4.95
CA GLY A 107 -1.97 -4.53 3.55
C GLY A 107 -3.47 -4.35 3.25
N ILE A 108 -4.35 -4.91 4.08
CA ILE A 108 -5.81 -4.76 3.95
C ILE A 108 -6.21 -3.29 4.09
N VAL A 109 -5.69 -2.58 5.10
CA VAL A 109 -5.96 -1.15 5.31
C VAL A 109 -5.49 -0.33 4.11
N LEU A 110 -4.33 -0.65 3.52
CA LEU A 110 -3.83 0.05 2.35
C LEU A 110 -4.69 -0.18 1.09
N ILE A 111 -5.36 -1.33 0.97
CA ILE A 111 -6.34 -1.58 -0.10
C ILE A 111 -7.63 -0.78 0.13
N LEU A 112 -8.13 -0.76 1.37
CA LEU A 112 -9.39 -0.10 1.73
C LEU A 112 -9.27 1.42 1.76
N LYS A 113 -8.14 1.95 2.25
CA LYS A 113 -7.84 3.38 2.36
C LYS A 113 -6.47 3.65 1.72
N PRO A 114 -6.38 3.73 0.38
CA PRO A 114 -5.12 4.04 -0.32
C PRO A 114 -4.55 5.43 0.03
N ASN A 115 -5.29 6.25 0.80
CA ASN A 115 -4.92 7.59 1.23
C ASN A 115 -4.49 7.69 2.72
N SER A 116 -4.41 6.57 3.47
CA SER A 116 -4.18 6.61 4.92
C SER A 116 -2.72 6.74 5.35
N ARG A 117 -1.77 6.84 4.42
CA ARG A 117 -0.33 6.70 4.73
C ARG A 117 0.42 8.03 4.93
N ILE A 118 -0.29 9.15 5.09
CA ILE A 118 0.32 10.49 5.26
C ILE A 118 -0.19 11.20 6.53
N GLU A 119 -0.85 10.49 7.45
CA GLU A 119 -1.31 11.07 8.73
C GLU A 119 -0.54 10.55 9.95
N GLU A 120 0.57 9.83 9.77
CA GLU A 120 1.51 9.48 10.86
C GLU A 120 2.93 9.94 10.56
#